data_AF-X1K961-F1
#
_entry.id   AF-X1K961-F1
#
_cell.length_a   1.000
_cell.length_b   1.000
_cell.length_c   1.000
_cell.angle_alpha   90.00
_cell.angle_beta   90.00
_cell.angle_gamma   90.00
#
_symmetry.space_group_name_H-M   'P 1'
#
loop_
_entity.id
_entity.type
_entity.pdbx_description
1 polymer ?
#
loop_
_entity_poly.entity_id
_entity_poly.type
_entity_poly.pdbx_seq_one_letter_code
_entity_poly.pdbx_strand_id
1 'polypeptide(L)'
;VIDDPILTDYSLFHLAETYRLKGENHESIATYKQIIENFPHSLIISEANYQITQNYRELKDITSALIYYKNVLEDSKDKQLKAKVLLELSEIYWQEKKYHYSFHFTHSYFHFNFYSVETR
;
A
#
# COMPACT_ATOMS: atom_id res chain seq x y z
N VAL A 1 6.19 -2.35 31.80
CA VAL A 1 6.68 -1.80 30.52
C VAL A 1 5.48 -1.11 29.90
N ILE A 2 5.63 0.13 29.46
CA ILE A 2 4.53 0.89 28.88
C ILE A 2 4.32 0.30 27.48
N ASP A 3 3.44 -0.69 27.37
CA ASP A 3 2.98 -1.23 26.09
C ASP A 3 2.03 -0.20 25.46
N ASP A 4 2.56 0.96 25.08
CA ASP A 4 1.80 1.94 24.31
C ASP A 4 1.60 1.35 22.90
N PRO A 5 0.36 1.03 22.50
CA PRO A 5 0.10 0.41 21.21
C PRO A 5 0.60 1.27 20.04
N ILE A 6 0.61 2.59 20.22
CA ILE A 6 1.14 3.53 19.23
C ILE A 6 2.66 3.44 19.17
N LEU A 7 3.37 3.34 20.28
CA LEU A 7 4.83 3.21 20.17
C LEU A 7 5.25 1.87 19.54
N THR A 8 4.41 0.85 19.72
CA THR A 8 4.66 -0.51 19.25
C THR A 8 4.43 -0.66 17.74
N ASP A 9 3.39 -0.07 17.17
CA ASP A 9 3.13 -0.13 15.73
C ASP A 9 4.20 0.60 14.89
N TYR A 10 4.65 1.77 15.31
CA TYR A 10 5.74 2.51 14.67
C TYR A 10 7.07 1.75 14.78
N SER A 11 7.35 1.11 15.91
CA SER A 11 8.55 0.29 16.07
C SER A 11 8.55 -0.91 15.12
N LEU A 12 7.41 -1.60 14.99
CA LEU A 12 7.23 -2.68 14.01
C LEU A 12 7.35 -2.17 12.57
N PHE A 13 6.84 -0.98 12.27
CA PHE A 13 6.97 -0.37 10.95
C PHE A 13 8.43 -0.15 10.57
N HIS A 14 9.23 0.42 11.48
CA HIS A 14 10.65 0.64 11.24
C HIS A 14 11.46 -0.66 11.17
N LEU A 15 11.09 -1.68 11.94
CA LEU A 15 11.69 -3.01 11.84
C LEU A 15 11.39 -3.65 10.47
N ALA A 16 10.14 -3.60 10.02
CA ALA A 16 9.73 -4.10 8.72
C ALA A 16 10.45 -3.37 7.56
N GLU A 17 10.60 -2.05 7.68
CA GLU A 17 11.35 -1.25 6.69
C GLU A 17 12.84 -1.63 6.69
N THR A 18 13.43 -1.90 7.86
CA THR A 18 14.81 -2.38 7.96
C THR A 18 14.99 -3.73 7.25
N TYR A 19 14.04 -4.65 7.43
CA TYR A 19 14.02 -5.92 6.69
C TYR A 19 13.95 -5.70 5.18
N ARG A 20 13.07 -4.81 4.71
CA ARG A 20 12.93 -4.47 3.29
C ARG A 20 14.22 -3.91 2.71
N LEU A 21 14.85 -2.95 3.41
CA LEU A 21 16.10 -2.33 2.97
C LEU A 21 17.28 -3.32 2.92
N LYS A 22 17.21 -4.42 3.70
CA LYS A 22 18.18 -5.54 3.63
C LYS A 22 17.85 -6.55 2.53
N GLY A 23 16.71 -6.42 1.84
CA GLY A 23 16.20 -7.38 0.86
C GLY A 23 15.55 -8.62 1.49
N GLU A 24 15.31 -8.60 2.81
CA GLU A 24 14.64 -9.65 3.59
C GLU A 24 13.12 -9.46 3.48
N ASN A 25 12.62 -9.60 2.24
CA ASN A 25 11.26 -9.19 1.88
C ASN A 25 10.16 -10.01 2.56
N HIS A 26 10.40 -11.30 2.83
CA HIS A 26 9.42 -12.15 3.53
C HIS A 26 9.27 -11.75 5.01
N GLU A 27 10.39 -11.45 5.67
CA GLU A 27 10.45 -10.97 7.05
C GLU A 27 9.82 -9.58 7.17
N SER A 28 10.09 -8.71 6.20
CA SER A 28 9.45 -7.39 6.11
C SER A 28 7.93 -7.52 6.02
N ILE A 29 7.43 -8.34 5.09
CA ILE A 29 6.00 -8.60 4.92
C ILE A 29 5.38 -9.14 6.21
N ALA A 30 6.01 -10.15 6.83
CA ALA A 30 5.51 -10.74 8.08
C ALA A 30 5.41 -9.68 9.19
N THR A 31 6.41 -8.80 9.30
CA THR A 31 6.45 -7.74 10.31
C THR A 31 5.37 -6.68 10.05
N TYR A 32 5.15 -6.25 8.80
CA TYR A 32 4.05 -5.35 8.47
C TYR A 32 2.67 -5.97 8.77
N LYS A 33 2.49 -7.28 8.53
CA LYS A 33 1.22 -7.96 8.86
C LYS A 33 0.92 -7.96 10.35
N GLN A 34 1.94 -8.03 11.21
CA GLN A 34 1.74 -7.90 12.66
C GLN A 34 1.12 -6.55 13.03
N ILE A 35 1.41 -5.47 12.30
CA ILE A 35 0.78 -4.17 12.51
C ILE A 35 -0.72 -4.27 12.24
N ILE A 36 -1.09 -4.87 11.10
CA ILE A 36 -2.47 -5.00 10.65
C ILE A 36 -3.28 -5.89 11.61
N GLU A 37 -2.69 -6.99 12.06
CA GLU A 37 -3.36 -8.00 12.91
C GLU A 37 -3.50 -7.53 14.36
N ASN A 38 -2.44 -6.94 14.94
CA ASN A 38 -2.41 -6.58 16.36
C ASN A 38 -2.88 -5.15 16.63
N PHE A 39 -2.85 -4.27 15.63
CA PHE A 39 -3.20 -2.85 15.78
C PHE A 39 -4.20 -2.41 14.71
N PRO A 40 -5.42 -2.99 14.65
CA PRO A 40 -6.41 -2.74 13.58
C PRO A 40 -6.99 -1.32 13.55
N HIS A 41 -6.67 -0.48 14.54
CA HIS A 41 -7.03 0.94 14.58
C HIS A 41 -5.84 1.88 14.33
N SER A 42 -4.67 1.32 14.02
CA SER A 42 -3.48 2.09 13.75
C SER A 42 -3.65 2.99 12.52
N LEU A 43 -3.14 4.22 12.62
CA LEU A 43 -3.17 5.18 11.52
C LEU A 43 -2.20 4.81 10.38
N ILE A 44 -1.27 3.88 10.62
CA ILE A 44 -0.26 3.46 9.64
C ILE A 44 -0.65 2.17 8.89
N ILE A 45 -1.84 1.60 9.12
CA ILE A 45 -2.29 0.37 8.42
C ILE A 45 -2.24 0.52 6.90
N SER A 46 -2.71 1.65 6.37
CA SER A 46 -2.71 1.87 4.92
C SER A 46 -1.30 1.96 4.36
N GLU A 47 -0.38 2.58 5.10
CA GLU A 47 1.03 2.64 4.72
C GLU A 47 1.69 1.25 4.84
N ALA A 48 1.41 0.48 5.88
CA ALA A 48 1.90 -0.89 6.04
C ALA A 48 1.40 -1.80 4.89
N ASN A 49 0.12 -1.71 4.52
CA ASN A 49 -0.41 -2.42 3.35
C ASN A 49 0.33 -2.00 2.07
N TYR A 50 0.60 -0.70 1.89
CA TYR A 50 1.38 -0.22 0.74
C TYR A 50 2.82 -0.76 0.73
N GLN A 51 3.51 -0.79 1.86
CA GLN A 51 4.87 -1.34 1.91
C GLN A 51 4.89 -2.86 1.65
N ILE A 52 3.86 -3.59 2.06
CA ILE A 52 3.69 -5.01 1.69
C ILE A 52 3.60 -5.16 0.16
N THR A 53 2.89 -4.27 -0.55
CA THR A 53 2.82 -4.35 -2.02
C THR A 53 4.20 -4.17 -2.65
N GLN A 54 5.02 -3.26 -2.12
CA GLN A 54 6.37 -3.04 -2.64
C GLN A 54 7.26 -4.26 -2.45
N ASN A 55 7.22 -4.89 -1.27
CA ASN A 55 7.93 -6.14 -1.02
C ASN A 55 7.49 -7.25 -1.99
N TYR A 56 6.19 -7.43 -2.21
CA TYR A 56 5.69 -8.42 -3.17
C TYR A 56 6.09 -8.09 -4.62
N ARG A 57 6.17 -6.81 -4.99
CA ARG A 57 6.68 -6.40 -6.30
C ARG A 57 8.16 -6.72 -6.48
N GLU A 58 8.98 -6.51 -5.46
CA GLU A 58 10.40 -6.92 -5.48
C GLU A 58 10.55 -8.44 -5.62
N LEU A 59 9.66 -9.21 -4.96
CA LEU A 59 9.56 -10.66 -5.12
C LEU A 59 8.94 -11.11 -6.44
N LYS A 60 8.49 -10.18 -7.29
CA LYS A 60 7.76 -10.41 -8.56
C LYS A 60 6.42 -11.15 -8.38
N ASP A 61 5.91 -11.23 -7.17
CA ASP A 61 4.57 -11.77 -6.87
C ASP A 61 3.53 -10.65 -6.99
N ILE A 62 3.23 -10.30 -8.24
CA ILE A 62 2.24 -9.26 -8.54
C ILE A 62 0.85 -9.66 -8.04
N THR A 63 0.53 -10.95 -8.00
CA THR A 63 -0.80 -11.43 -7.59
C THR A 63 -1.05 -11.09 -6.11
N SER A 64 -0.08 -11.36 -5.25
CA SER A 64 -0.15 -10.96 -3.84
C SER A 64 -0.15 -9.43 -3.68
N ALA A 65 0.67 -8.70 -4.44
CA ALA A 65 0.68 -7.23 -4.39
C ALA A 65 -0.70 -6.62 -4.69
N LEU A 66 -1.44 -7.15 -5.67
CA LEU A 66 -2.78 -6.66 -6.04
C LEU A 66 -3.79 -6.75 -4.88
N ILE A 67 -3.69 -7.77 -4.01
CA ILE A 67 -4.57 -7.92 -2.85
C ILE A 67 -4.35 -6.76 -1.88
N TYR A 68 -3.09 -6.46 -1.56
CA TYR A 68 -2.76 -5.40 -0.60
C TYR A 68 -3.01 -3.99 -1.17
N TYR A 69 -2.83 -3.80 -2.48
CA TYR A 69 -3.22 -2.55 -3.15
C TYR A 69 -4.71 -2.26 -3.00
N LYS A 70 -5.55 -3.30 -3.14
CA LYS A 70 -6.99 -3.17 -2.93
C LYS A 70 -7.32 -2.68 -1.52
N ASN A 71 -6.69 -3.24 -0.49
CA ASN A 71 -6.89 -2.79 0.90
C ASN A 71 -6.56 -1.30 1.07
N VAL A 72 -5.47 -0.82 0.44
CA VAL A 72 -5.12 0.62 0.48
C VAL A 72 -6.22 1.49 -0.15
N LEU A 73 -6.79 1.06 -1.28
CA LEU A 73 -7.85 1.82 -1.96
C LEU A 73 -9.17 1.83 -1.19
N GLU A 74 -9.50 0.74 -0.49
CA GLU A 74 -10.73 0.63 0.30
C GLU A 74 -10.61 1.43 1.61
N ASP A 75 -9.56 1.20 2.40
CA ASP A 75 -9.53 1.64 3.80
C ASP A 75 -8.79 2.95 4.06
N SER A 76 -7.90 3.37 3.15
CA SER A 76 -7.09 4.57 3.38
C SER A 76 -7.95 5.83 3.44
N LYS A 77 -7.60 6.77 4.33
CA LYS A 77 -8.12 8.15 4.30
C LYS A 77 -7.16 9.10 3.58
N ASP A 78 -5.93 8.65 3.35
CA ASP A 78 -4.90 9.40 2.64
C ASP A 78 -5.19 9.35 1.13
N LYS A 79 -5.57 10.52 0.59
CA LYS A 79 -5.91 10.69 -0.81
C LYS A 79 -4.68 10.52 -1.71
N GLN A 80 -3.54 11.04 -1.28
CA GLN A 80 -2.29 10.98 -2.01
C GLN A 80 -1.79 9.54 -2.12
N LEU A 81 -1.90 8.77 -1.04
CA LEU A 81 -1.56 7.34 -1.06
C LEU A 81 -2.48 6.55 -2.02
N LYS A 82 -3.79 6.82 -2.01
CA LYS A 82 -4.73 6.20 -2.97
C LYS A 82 -4.37 6.54 -4.41
N ALA A 83 -4.09 7.82 -4.69
CA ALA A 83 -3.66 8.26 -6.00
C ALA A 83 -2.39 7.53 -6.45
N LYS A 84 -1.40 7.40 -5.57
CA LYS A 84 -0.16 6.66 -5.84
C LYS A 84 -0.45 5.20 -6.22
N VAL A 85 -1.28 4.52 -5.44
CA VAL A 85 -1.68 3.13 -5.72
C VAL A 85 -2.42 3.00 -7.06
N LEU A 86 -3.34 3.90 -7.38
CA LEU A 86 -4.05 3.89 -8.66
C LEU A 86 -3.11 4.04 -9.86
N LEU A 87 -2.09 4.90 -9.73
CA LEU A 87 -1.06 5.07 -10.76
C LEU A 87 -0.23 3.79 -10.94
N GLU A 88 0.29 3.22 -9.84
CA GLU A 88 1.08 1.99 -9.88
C GLU A 88 0.29 0.81 -10.47
N LEU A 89 -1.00 0.67 -10.11
CA LEU A 89 -1.89 -0.34 -10.70
C LEU A 89 -2.10 -0.12 -12.20
N SER A 90 -2.29 1.13 -12.62
CA SER A 90 -2.46 1.48 -14.03
C SER A 90 -1.26 1.05 -14.87
N GLU A 91 -0.04 1.25 -14.33
CA GLU A 91 1.22 0.83 -14.95
C GLU A 91 1.35 -0.69 -15.04
N ILE A 92 1.00 -1.41 -13.96
CA ILE A 92 1.00 -2.88 -13.95
C ILE A 92 0.08 -3.42 -15.05
N TYR A 93 -1.17 -2.94 -15.13
CA TYR A 93 -2.11 -3.40 -16.15
C TYR A 93 -1.73 -2.98 -17.58
N TRP A 94 -1.07 -1.84 -17.73
CA TRP A 94 -0.52 -1.40 -19.01
C TRP A 94 0.57 -2.36 -19.51
N GLN A 95 1.50 -2.74 -18.62
CA GLN A 95 2.58 -3.69 -18.94
C GLN A 95 2.06 -5.09 -19.26
N GLU A 96 1.01 -5.54 -18.57
CA GLU A 96 0.34 -6.82 -18.85
C GLU A 96 -0.52 -6.83 -20.14
N LYS A 97 -0.53 -5.72 -20.91
CA LYS A 97 -1.39 -5.52 -22.09
C LYS A 97 -2.89 -5.64 -21.79
N LYS A 98 -3.28 -5.48 -20.53
CA LYS A 98 -4.66 -5.47 -20.04
C LYS A 98 -5.20 -4.04 -20.07
N TYR A 99 -5.24 -3.46 -21.27
CA TYR A 99 -5.54 -2.03 -21.48
C TYR A 99 -6.90 -1.58 -20.92
N HIS A 100 -7.90 -2.47 -20.89
CA HIS A 100 -9.22 -2.16 -20.30
C HIS A 100 -9.14 -1.83 -18.80
N TYR A 101 -8.34 -2.57 -18.03
CA TYR A 101 -8.14 -2.29 -16.61
C TYR A 101 -7.31 -1.03 -16.41
N SER A 102 -6.26 -0.84 -17.22
CA SER A 102 -5.43 0.37 -17.18
C SER A 102 -6.24 1.65 -17.44
N PHE A 103 -7.16 1.63 -18.42
CA PHE A 103 -8.06 2.76 -18.69
C PHE A 103 -8.97 3.08 -17.49
N HIS A 104 -9.51 2.05 -16.82
CA HIS A 104 -10.35 2.25 -15.63
C HIS A 104 -9.57 2.94 -14.50
N PHE A 105 -8.39 2.42 -14.14
CA PHE A 105 -7.60 2.97 -13.04
C PHE A 105 -7.01 4.35 -13.35
N THR A 106 -6.57 4.60 -14.59
CA THR A 106 -6.14 5.95 -15.01
C THR A 106 -7.31 6.93 -14.97
N HIS A 107 -8.49 6.55 -15.45
CA HIS A 107 -9.69 7.39 -15.38
C HIS A 107 -10.08 7.68 -13.93
N SER A 108 -10.05 6.68 -13.04
CA SER A 108 -10.24 6.89 -11.60
C SER A 108 -9.22 7.83 -10.99
N TYR A 109 -7.93 7.71 -11.35
CA TYR A 109 -6.87 8.61 -10.90
C TYR A 109 -7.11 10.06 -11.36
N PHE A 110 -7.41 10.25 -12.66
CA PHE A 110 -7.69 11.56 -13.23
C PHE A 110 -8.93 12.18 -12.57
N HIS A 111 -9.99 11.40 -12.40
CA HIS A 111 -11.19 11.91 -11.74
C HIS A 111 -10.94 12.33 -10.30
N PHE A 112 -10.20 11.50 -9.57
CA PHE A 112 -9.89 11.71 -8.17
C PHE A 112 -8.98 12.93 -7.94
N ASN A 113 -7.97 13.16 -8.80
CA ASN A 113 -7.01 14.25 -8.64
C ASN A 113 -7.38 15.57 -9.32
N PHE A 114 -8.11 15.56 -10.44
CA PHE A 114 -8.36 16.81 -11.19
C PHE A 114 -9.70 17.47 -10.84
N TYR A 115 -10.80 16.72 -10.70
CA TYR A 115 -12.10 17.32 -10.34
C TYR A 115 -12.22 17.70 -8.86
N SER A 116 -11.34 17.18 -8.01
CA SER A 116 -11.24 17.62 -6.60
C SER A 116 -10.47 18.95 -6.45
N VAL A 117 -9.74 19.38 -7.48
CA VAL A 117 -9.02 20.66 -7.52
C VAL A 117 -9.89 21.77 -8.10
N GLU A 118 -10.78 21.46 -9.05
CA GLU A 118 -11.73 22.44 -9.64
C GLU A 118 -12.91 22.81 -8.71
N THR A 119 -13.14 22.05 -7.64
CA THR A 119 -14.25 22.26 -6.69
C THR A 119 -13.83 22.95 -5.38
N ARG A 120 -12.65 23.60 -5.36
CA ARG A 120 -12.17 24.41 -4.22
C ARG A 120 -12.14 25.89 -4.53
#